data_AF-A0A929YRD8-F1
#
_entry.id   AF-A0A929YRD8-F1
#
_cell.length_a   1.000
_cell.length_b   1.000
_cell.length_c   1.000
_cell.angle_alpha   90.00
_cell.angle_beta   90.00
_cell.angle_gamma   90.00
#
_symmetry.space_group_name_H-M   'P 1'
#
loop_
_entity.id
_entity.type
_entity.pdbx_description
1 polymer ?
#
loop_
_entity_poly.entity_id
_entity_poly.type
_entity_poly.pdbx_seq_one_letter_code
_entity_poly.pdbx_strand_id
1 'polypeptide(L)'
;MKKRKAIMASLLASVMALSALAGCSPKKAEDGTKAQGESGQEAGGNTDGSLVFAQDEFSSKFSPFFAETVPDQDVVNFVTAPLLTIDRSGAIIYKGIEGETKEYNGKEYTYKGISDLAVTENADGTVYYDFTIKDGVKFSDGKPLTADDVIFSMYVYADPTYDGAASFYSVPIQGMEEYRKGMEPLFKLILAAGEDNKDFSKWTEEQQTKFWADYKKAAEAFVKEIEDSLISSGSNKEGDSVAAFAANYGYEGLKEDATAMDFFNAMVAKYDGSVKDMSSAESAGTPFTELMESYKDYAVGVETGNSAPNISGIQKTGDNTVRVITTKVDAQAIYQLAMAISPLHYYGDPAQYDYANNKFGFPKGDLSSVRAKTTQPLGAGAYVFEKYENGVVSMKANENYFLGAPKTKSLKVNYVAQPDRVNAVLTGTADVTNPSYTNEIADAIKKANSNGEISGDKIYTSAVDALGYGYIGINAHNVSVNNEPGSEASKNLRRAFATIFSVYRDLAVSSYY
;
A
#
# COMPACT_ATOMS: atom_id res chain seq x y z
N MET A 1 3.34 39.27 39.78
CA MET A 1 2.67 38.65 38.60
C MET A 1 3.29 37.34 38.10
N LYS A 2 4.57 37.02 38.35
CA LYS A 2 5.15 35.71 37.99
C LYS A 2 4.74 34.54 38.91
N LYS A 3 4.51 34.76 40.21
CA LYS A 3 4.11 33.70 41.16
C LYS A 3 2.64 33.23 41.06
N ARG A 4 1.72 34.05 40.52
CA ARG A 4 0.30 33.64 40.34
C ARG A 4 0.08 32.73 39.11
N LYS A 5 0.92 32.81 38.08
CA LYS A 5 0.84 31.93 36.91
C LYS A 5 1.39 30.52 37.20
N ALA A 6 2.43 30.41 38.03
CA ALA A 6 2.95 29.12 38.48
C ALA A 6 1.93 28.38 39.37
N ILE A 7 1.26 29.07 40.31
CA ILE A 7 0.25 28.47 41.19
C ILE A 7 -1.00 28.02 40.39
N MET A 8 -1.41 28.76 39.36
CA MET A 8 -2.56 28.38 38.53
C MET A 8 -2.25 27.17 37.62
N ALA A 9 -1.03 27.09 37.07
CA ALA A 9 -0.59 25.93 36.29
C ALA A 9 -0.45 24.66 37.16
N SER A 10 0.01 24.81 38.42
CA SER A 10 0.07 23.70 39.38
C SER A 10 -1.33 23.26 39.88
N LEU A 11 -2.30 24.17 39.97
CA LEU A 11 -3.69 23.85 40.31
C LEU A 11 -4.45 23.17 39.14
N LEU A 12 -4.17 23.55 37.89
CA LEU A 12 -4.73 22.86 36.72
C LEU A 12 -4.09 21.47 36.50
N ALA A 13 -2.80 21.32 36.77
CA ALA A 13 -2.12 20.02 36.74
C ALA A 13 -2.56 19.08 37.88
N SER A 14 -2.90 19.60 39.06
CA SER A 14 -3.40 18.78 40.18
C SER A 14 -4.88 18.41 40.04
N VAL A 15 -5.72 19.21 39.37
CA VAL A 15 -7.12 18.82 39.06
C VAL A 15 -7.18 17.76 37.94
N MET A 16 -6.23 17.78 36.98
CA MET A 16 -6.06 16.69 36.01
C MET A 16 -5.42 15.43 36.63
N ALA A 17 -4.57 15.57 37.66
CA ALA A 17 -4.01 14.41 38.38
C ALA A 17 -4.98 13.79 39.41
N LEU A 18 -5.93 14.56 39.96
CA LEU A 18 -6.92 14.07 40.94
C LEU A 18 -8.17 13.44 40.30
N SER A 19 -8.44 13.72 39.02
CA SER A 19 -9.46 12.97 38.24
C SER A 19 -8.94 11.61 37.75
N ALA A 20 -7.64 11.36 37.82
CA ALA A 20 -7.00 10.08 37.48
C ALA A 20 -6.88 9.10 38.68
N LEU A 21 -7.31 9.47 39.90
CA LEU A 21 -7.10 8.66 41.11
C LEU A 21 -8.37 8.33 41.92
N ALA A 22 -9.57 8.55 41.37
CA ALA A 22 -10.82 8.09 41.96
C ALA A 22 -11.60 7.24 40.94
N GLY A 23 -11.14 6.01 40.71
CA GLY A 23 -11.82 5.09 39.80
C GLY A 23 -11.21 3.68 39.67
N CYS A 24 -10.48 3.18 40.66
CA CYS A 24 -10.04 1.77 40.67
C CYS A 24 -11.06 0.89 41.39
N SER A 25 -11.96 0.23 40.63
CA SER A 25 -12.46 -1.15 40.82
C SER A 25 -13.47 -1.51 39.72
N PRO A 26 -13.57 -2.79 39.32
CA PRO A 26 -13.60 -3.19 37.93
C PRO A 26 -15.02 -3.18 37.34
N LYS A 27 -15.20 -2.48 36.22
CA LYS A 27 -16.30 -2.75 35.29
C LYS A 27 -15.71 -3.37 34.03
N LYS A 28 -16.17 -4.59 33.75
CA LYS A 28 -16.00 -5.30 32.47
C LYS A 28 -16.15 -4.31 31.31
N ALA A 29 -15.12 -4.20 30.50
CA ALA A 29 -15.29 -3.79 29.12
C ALA A 29 -15.97 -4.96 28.41
N GLU A 30 -17.19 -4.73 27.94
CA GLU A 30 -17.83 -5.61 26.97
C GLU A 30 -17.30 -5.23 25.59
N ASP A 31 -16.89 -6.29 24.93
CA ASP A 31 -16.25 -6.41 23.64
C ASP A 31 -17.22 -6.02 22.52
N GLY A 32 -16.74 -5.22 21.58
CA GLY A 32 -17.57 -4.62 20.53
C GLY A 32 -16.81 -4.43 19.22
N THR A 33 -15.78 -5.24 18.98
CA THR A 33 -15.19 -5.43 17.65
C THR A 33 -15.14 -6.93 17.45
N LYS A 34 -15.81 -7.45 16.40
CA LYS A 34 -15.61 -8.85 16.03
C LYS A 34 -14.18 -9.02 15.54
N ALA A 35 -13.30 -9.36 16.47
CA ALA A 35 -12.01 -9.96 16.20
C ALA A 35 -12.27 -11.30 15.51
N GLN A 36 -12.05 -11.35 14.20
CA GLN A 36 -11.90 -12.61 13.50
C GLN A 36 -10.40 -12.93 13.47
N GLY A 37 -9.89 -13.44 14.60
CA GLY A 37 -8.50 -13.91 14.72
C GLY A 37 -7.81 -13.46 16.01
N GLU A 38 -8.28 -13.91 17.18
CA GLU A 38 -7.38 -14.00 18.33
C GLU A 38 -6.32 -15.07 18.04
N SER A 39 -5.16 -14.64 17.57
CA SER A 39 -3.91 -15.41 17.69
C SER A 39 -2.83 -14.58 18.37
N GLY A 40 -3.17 -14.00 19.52
CA GLY A 40 -2.17 -13.68 20.53
C GLY A 40 -1.69 -14.98 21.14
N GLN A 41 -0.72 -15.64 20.50
CA GLN A 41 -0.16 -16.88 21.02
C GLN A 41 0.71 -16.58 22.25
N GLU A 42 0.48 -17.30 23.35
CA GLU A 42 1.35 -17.29 24.53
C GLU A 42 2.79 -17.66 24.15
N ALA A 43 3.72 -16.93 24.76
CA ALA A 43 5.16 -16.95 24.54
C ALA A 43 5.81 -18.32 24.84
N GLY A 44 5.98 -19.14 23.80
CA GLY A 44 7.10 -20.08 23.72
C GLY A 44 8.21 -19.42 22.90
N GLY A 45 9.41 -19.25 23.48
CA GLY A 45 10.55 -18.71 22.75
C GLY A 45 10.81 -19.48 21.45
N ASN A 46 11.25 -18.78 20.40
CA ASN A 46 11.49 -19.39 19.10
C ASN A 46 12.63 -20.43 19.18
N THR A 47 12.27 -21.71 19.13
CA THR A 47 13.21 -22.83 19.35
C THR A 47 13.67 -23.51 18.07
N ASP A 48 13.10 -23.15 16.91
CA ASP A 48 13.43 -23.77 15.62
C ASP A 48 14.57 -23.06 14.85
N GLY A 49 15.11 -21.98 15.41
CA GLY A 49 16.24 -21.23 14.83
C GLY A 49 15.87 -20.30 13.68
N SER A 50 14.58 -20.06 13.43
CA SER A 50 14.13 -19.01 12.49
C SER A 50 14.52 -17.61 12.97
N LEU A 51 14.70 -16.66 12.06
CA LEU A 51 14.64 -15.24 12.40
C LEU A 51 13.16 -14.82 12.44
N VAL A 52 12.72 -14.12 13.48
CA VAL A 52 11.34 -13.65 13.63
C VAL A 52 11.28 -12.13 13.52
N PHE A 53 10.59 -11.63 12.51
CA PHE A 53 10.31 -10.22 12.30
C PHE A 53 8.87 -9.88 12.68
N ALA A 54 8.71 -9.11 13.75
CA ALA A 54 7.42 -8.65 14.23
C ALA A 54 7.03 -7.30 13.61
N GLN A 55 5.86 -7.22 12.98
CA GLN A 55 5.35 -6.03 12.28
C GLN A 55 3.82 -5.86 12.42
N ASP A 56 3.23 -4.98 11.60
CA ASP A 56 1.79 -4.72 11.55
C ASP A 56 1.01 -5.85 10.84
N GLU A 57 -0.32 -5.79 10.87
CA GLU A 57 -1.20 -6.80 10.30
C GLU A 57 -1.17 -6.80 8.76
N PHE A 58 -1.32 -7.99 8.18
CA PHE A 58 -1.32 -8.20 6.73
C PHE A 58 -2.72 -8.10 6.13
N SER A 59 -2.87 -7.51 4.95
CA SER A 59 -4.08 -7.74 4.14
C SER A 59 -4.02 -9.10 3.41
N SER A 60 -2.87 -9.77 3.50
CA SER A 60 -2.57 -11.07 2.86
C SER A 60 -2.43 -10.98 1.33
N LYS A 61 -2.26 -9.76 0.80
CA LYS A 61 -2.04 -9.51 -0.63
C LYS A 61 -0.55 -9.41 -0.95
N PHE A 62 0.14 -10.54 -0.84
CA PHE A 62 1.58 -10.66 -1.11
C PHE A 62 1.93 -10.65 -2.61
N SER A 63 1.40 -9.68 -3.37
CA SER A 63 1.62 -9.57 -4.81
C SER A 63 2.63 -8.48 -5.16
N PRO A 64 3.61 -8.71 -6.06
CA PRO A 64 4.45 -7.63 -6.57
C PRO A 64 3.68 -6.54 -7.33
N PHE A 65 2.46 -6.84 -7.78
CA PHE A 65 1.63 -5.94 -8.57
C PHE A 65 0.46 -5.34 -7.77
N PHE A 66 0.01 -6.02 -6.72
CA PHE A 66 -1.25 -5.72 -6.03
C PHE A 66 -1.15 -5.76 -4.50
N ALA A 67 0.05 -5.63 -3.93
CA ALA A 67 0.18 -5.41 -2.50
C ALA A 67 -0.49 -4.10 -2.08
N GLU A 68 -1.12 -4.10 -0.91
CA GLU A 68 -1.96 -2.98 -0.45
C GLU A 68 -1.41 -2.31 0.80
N THR A 69 -0.79 -3.09 1.70
CA THR A 69 -0.24 -2.56 2.95
C THR A 69 1.28 -2.62 2.95
N VAL A 70 1.89 -1.79 3.80
CA VAL A 70 3.35 -1.85 4.03
C VAL A 70 3.79 -3.26 4.49
N PRO A 71 3.10 -3.94 5.43
CA PRO A 71 3.40 -5.33 5.78
C PRO A 71 3.38 -6.31 4.61
N ASP A 72 2.43 -6.17 3.68
CA ASP A 72 2.39 -7.03 2.48
C ASP A 72 3.58 -6.73 1.56
N GLN A 73 3.90 -5.45 1.36
CA GLN A 73 5.04 -5.01 0.55
C GLN A 73 6.37 -5.49 1.14
N ASP A 74 6.52 -5.52 2.46
CA ASP A 74 7.73 -6.06 3.11
C ASP A 74 7.93 -7.54 2.77
N VAL A 75 6.86 -8.36 2.77
CA VAL A 75 6.91 -9.75 2.31
C VAL A 75 7.32 -9.84 0.84
N VAL A 76 6.72 -9.01 -0.02
CA VAL A 76 7.09 -8.93 -1.44
C VAL A 76 8.56 -8.56 -1.63
N ASN A 77 9.09 -7.63 -0.84
CA ASN A 77 10.48 -7.17 -0.90
C ASN A 77 11.47 -8.27 -0.51
N PHE A 78 11.09 -9.19 0.40
CA PHE A 78 11.93 -10.36 0.70
C PHE A 78 11.96 -11.38 -0.44
N VAL A 79 10.88 -11.49 -1.21
CA VAL A 79 10.68 -12.54 -2.22
C VAL A 79 11.08 -12.11 -3.64
N THR A 80 11.09 -10.81 -3.92
CA THR A 80 11.36 -10.26 -5.26
C THR A 80 12.67 -9.50 -5.33
N ALA A 81 13.15 -9.26 -6.55
CA ALA A 81 14.31 -8.41 -6.81
C ALA A 81 13.87 -7.22 -7.68
N PRO A 82 14.21 -5.98 -7.31
CA PRO A 82 13.88 -4.82 -8.13
C PRO A 82 14.83 -4.74 -9.33
N LEU A 83 14.35 -4.17 -10.43
CA LEU A 83 15.17 -3.90 -11.61
C LEU A 83 16.34 -2.99 -11.25
N LEU A 84 16.08 -1.92 -10.49
CA LEU A 84 17.07 -0.99 -9.98
C LEU A 84 17.11 -1.01 -8.46
N THR A 85 18.32 -0.97 -7.91
CA THR A 85 18.53 -0.78 -6.47
C THR A 85 18.53 0.70 -6.14
N ILE A 86 17.97 1.06 -4.99
CA ILE A 86 18.10 2.39 -4.39
C ILE A 86 19.01 2.34 -3.17
N ASP A 87 19.75 3.42 -2.94
CA ASP A 87 20.57 3.57 -1.75
C ASP A 87 19.75 4.03 -0.53
N ARG A 88 20.44 4.25 0.60
CA ARG A 88 19.80 4.65 1.87
C ARG A 88 19.24 6.08 1.84
N SER A 89 19.63 6.90 0.88
CA SER A 89 19.07 8.23 0.64
C SER A 89 17.92 8.21 -0.37
N GLY A 90 17.62 7.04 -0.95
CA GLY A 90 16.63 6.89 -2.01
C GLY A 90 17.17 7.23 -3.41
N ALA A 91 18.49 7.35 -3.60
CA ALA A 91 19.07 7.58 -4.91
C ALA A 91 19.24 6.27 -5.69
N ILE A 92 19.06 6.32 -7.01
CA ILE A 92 19.22 5.16 -7.89
C ILE A 92 20.69 4.76 -7.99
N ILE A 93 20.94 3.46 -7.93
CA ILE A 93 22.22 2.83 -8.24
C ILE A 93 22.26 2.50 -9.72
N TYR A 94 23.18 3.13 -10.48
CA TYR A 94 23.27 2.97 -11.94
C TYR A 94 24.15 1.78 -12.36
N LYS A 95 25.12 1.38 -11.53
CA LYS A 95 26.06 0.28 -11.76
C LYS A 95 25.87 -0.84 -10.74
N GLY A 96 24.66 -1.39 -10.70
CA GLY A 96 24.28 -2.41 -9.72
C GLY A 96 25.02 -3.73 -9.87
N ILE A 97 25.44 -4.12 -11.09
CA ILE A 97 26.01 -5.46 -11.34
C ILE A 97 27.33 -5.68 -10.61
N GLU A 98 28.28 -4.75 -10.82
CA GLU A 98 29.57 -4.74 -10.12
C GLU A 98 29.44 -4.09 -8.72
N GLY A 99 28.52 -3.13 -8.63
CA GLY A 99 28.14 -2.40 -7.43
C GLY A 99 28.61 -0.95 -7.43
N GLU A 100 27.87 -0.08 -6.76
CA GLU A 100 28.27 1.31 -6.50
C GLU A 100 28.45 1.55 -5.00
N THR A 101 29.49 2.29 -4.63
CA THR A 101 29.69 2.77 -3.27
C THR A 101 29.12 4.17 -3.12
N LYS A 102 28.28 4.38 -2.11
CA LYS A 102 27.73 5.68 -1.72
C LYS A 102 28.00 5.94 -0.24
N GLU A 103 28.24 7.19 0.11
CA GLU A 103 28.30 7.62 1.50
C GLU A 103 26.89 7.91 2.02
N TYR A 104 26.56 7.44 3.21
CA TYR A 104 25.36 7.82 3.95
C TYR A 104 25.72 8.02 5.42
N ASN A 105 25.46 9.22 5.95
CA ASN A 105 25.78 9.62 7.33
C ASN A 105 27.23 9.31 7.74
N GLY A 106 28.22 9.68 6.91
CA GLY A 106 29.65 9.49 7.21
C GLY A 106 30.16 8.06 7.09
N LYS A 107 29.34 7.13 6.58
CA LYS A 107 29.72 5.74 6.35
C LYS A 107 29.49 5.34 4.89
N GLU A 108 30.48 4.68 4.31
CA GLU A 108 30.38 4.12 2.97
C GLU A 108 29.60 2.80 2.96
N TYR A 109 28.76 2.64 1.95
CA TYR A 109 28.00 1.43 1.69
C TYR A 109 28.09 1.07 0.21
N THR A 110 28.42 -0.18 -0.08
CA THR A 110 28.39 -0.72 -1.44
C THR A 110 27.05 -1.40 -1.69
N TYR A 111 26.38 -0.99 -2.77
CA TYR A 111 25.08 -1.50 -3.20
C TYR A 111 25.25 -2.31 -4.47
N LYS A 112 24.66 -3.51 -4.50
CA LYS A 112 24.62 -4.38 -5.66
C LYS A 112 23.19 -4.68 -6.04
N GLY A 113 22.93 -4.82 -7.33
CA GLY A 113 21.64 -5.09 -7.92
C GLY A 113 21.74 -6.06 -9.09
N ILE A 114 20.60 -6.37 -9.69
CA ILE A 114 20.51 -7.30 -10.82
C ILE A 114 20.69 -6.61 -12.18
N SER A 115 20.82 -5.28 -12.23
CA SER A 115 21.01 -4.56 -13.48
C SER A 115 21.91 -3.32 -13.35
N ASP A 116 22.42 -2.91 -14.49
CA ASP A 116 23.00 -1.59 -14.73
C ASP A 116 22.03 -0.75 -15.58
N LEU A 117 22.08 0.56 -15.39
CA LEU A 117 21.33 1.55 -16.16
C LEU A 117 22.27 2.57 -16.79
N ALA A 118 22.10 2.81 -18.09
CA ALA A 118 22.61 4.00 -18.77
C ALA A 118 21.45 4.90 -19.18
N VAL A 119 21.57 6.20 -18.90
CA VAL A 119 20.56 7.21 -19.24
C VAL A 119 21.13 8.18 -20.27
N THR A 120 20.40 8.38 -21.38
CA THR A 120 20.80 9.31 -22.45
C THR A 120 19.66 10.28 -22.72
N GLU A 121 19.86 11.56 -22.43
CA GLU A 121 18.96 12.64 -22.88
C GLU A 121 19.34 13.04 -24.31
N ASN A 122 18.39 12.94 -25.23
CA ASN A 122 18.60 13.21 -26.64
C ASN A 122 18.25 14.66 -26.99
N ALA A 123 18.80 15.15 -28.11
CA ALA A 123 18.58 16.52 -28.58
C ALA A 123 17.11 16.84 -28.93
N ASP A 124 16.29 15.84 -29.20
CA ASP A 124 14.85 15.98 -29.46
C ASP A 124 13.99 16.00 -28.17
N GLY A 125 14.62 15.93 -27.00
CA GLY A 125 13.98 15.91 -25.69
C GLY A 125 13.58 14.53 -25.20
N THR A 126 13.72 13.48 -26.01
CA THR A 126 13.48 12.09 -25.56
C THR A 126 14.59 11.63 -24.60
N VAL A 127 14.28 10.68 -23.72
CA VAL A 127 15.27 10.09 -22.81
C VAL A 127 15.28 8.57 -23.00
N TYR A 128 16.47 8.01 -23.19
CA TYR A 128 16.68 6.56 -23.25
C TYR A 128 17.16 6.05 -21.89
N TYR A 129 16.52 5.00 -21.41
CA TYR A 129 16.89 4.22 -20.24
C TYR A 129 17.29 2.83 -20.72
N ASP A 130 18.59 2.60 -20.84
CA ASP A 130 19.18 1.35 -21.32
C ASP A 130 19.57 0.47 -20.13
N PHE A 131 18.83 -0.62 -19.94
CA PHE A 131 19.05 -1.61 -18.91
C PHE A 131 19.92 -2.74 -19.44
N THR A 132 20.93 -3.11 -18.65
CA THR A 132 21.69 -4.37 -18.83
C THR A 132 21.45 -5.24 -17.61
N ILE A 133 20.87 -6.41 -17.80
CA ILE A 133 20.55 -7.37 -16.74
C ILE A 133 21.75 -8.29 -16.53
N LYS A 134 22.05 -8.59 -15.26
CA LYS A 134 23.14 -9.49 -14.88
C LYS A 134 22.90 -10.90 -15.42
N ASP A 135 23.93 -11.48 -16.04
CA ASP A 135 23.89 -12.86 -16.50
C ASP A 135 23.72 -13.84 -15.33
N GLY A 136 22.92 -14.89 -15.56
CA GLY A 136 22.77 -16.01 -14.63
C GLY A 136 21.91 -15.74 -13.40
N VAL A 137 21.21 -14.59 -13.33
CA VAL A 137 20.19 -14.36 -12.31
C VAL A 137 19.05 -15.36 -12.51
N LYS A 138 18.56 -15.92 -11.40
CA LYS A 138 17.50 -16.93 -11.38
C LYS A 138 16.41 -16.53 -10.41
N PHE A 139 15.18 -16.89 -10.74
CA PHE A 139 14.08 -16.92 -9.79
C PHE A 139 14.28 -18.03 -8.76
N SER A 140 13.51 -17.99 -7.67
CA SER A 140 13.57 -18.97 -6.59
C SER A 140 13.30 -20.41 -7.04
N ASP A 141 12.54 -20.61 -8.13
CA ASP A 141 12.29 -21.91 -8.76
C ASP A 141 13.42 -22.38 -9.69
N GLY A 142 14.50 -21.61 -9.80
CA GLY A 142 15.70 -21.93 -10.57
C GLY A 142 15.64 -21.56 -12.05
N LYS A 143 14.51 -21.04 -12.56
CA LYS A 143 14.42 -20.54 -13.93
C LYS A 143 15.17 -19.22 -14.09
N PRO A 144 15.78 -18.96 -15.26
CA PRO A 144 16.52 -17.72 -15.50
C PRO A 144 15.57 -16.51 -15.50
N LEU A 145 16.06 -15.38 -15.00
CA LEU A 145 15.45 -14.06 -15.18
C LEU A 145 16.05 -13.44 -16.45
N THR A 146 15.20 -12.98 -17.36
CA THR A 146 15.60 -12.46 -18.68
C THR A 146 14.95 -11.10 -18.99
N ALA A 147 15.30 -10.51 -20.13
CA ALA A 147 14.62 -9.32 -20.65
C ALA A 147 13.10 -9.53 -20.83
N ASP A 148 12.66 -10.77 -21.08
CA ASP A 148 11.25 -11.07 -21.32
C ASP A 148 10.41 -10.91 -20.05
N ASP A 149 10.97 -11.25 -18.88
CA ASP A 149 10.34 -11.06 -17.57
C ASP A 149 10.24 -9.57 -17.20
N VAL A 150 11.24 -8.77 -17.57
CA VAL A 150 11.22 -7.32 -17.39
C VAL A 150 10.13 -6.69 -18.23
N ILE A 151 10.05 -7.05 -19.51
CA ILE A 151 9.02 -6.56 -20.42
C ILE A 151 7.63 -7.02 -19.96
N PHE A 152 7.46 -8.30 -19.62
CA PHE A 152 6.21 -8.81 -19.03
C PHE A 152 5.77 -7.96 -17.84
N SER A 153 6.66 -7.71 -16.87
CA SER A 153 6.35 -6.93 -15.67
C SER A 153 5.93 -5.50 -16.02
N MET A 154 6.64 -4.83 -16.94
CA MET A 154 6.26 -3.50 -17.42
C MET A 154 4.88 -3.49 -18.09
N TYR A 155 4.55 -4.52 -18.88
CA TYR A 155 3.25 -4.63 -19.53
C TYR A 155 2.12 -4.89 -18.54
N VAL A 156 2.34 -5.65 -17.46
CA VAL A 156 1.35 -5.81 -16.39
C VAL A 156 1.04 -4.46 -15.75
N TYR A 157 2.05 -3.67 -15.38
CA TYR A 157 1.83 -2.33 -14.81
C TYR A 157 1.24 -1.32 -15.82
N ALA A 158 1.49 -1.53 -17.12
CA ALA A 158 0.97 -0.67 -18.18
C ALA A 158 -0.44 -1.06 -18.65
N ASP A 159 -0.95 -2.22 -18.26
CA ASP A 159 -2.20 -2.76 -18.78
C ASP A 159 -3.41 -1.83 -18.48
N PRO A 160 -4.31 -1.55 -19.45
CA PRO A 160 -5.46 -0.67 -19.25
C PRO A 160 -6.35 -1.03 -18.05
N THR A 161 -6.38 -2.28 -17.60
CA THR A 161 -7.16 -2.71 -16.41
C THR A 161 -6.35 -2.85 -15.13
N TYR A 162 -5.07 -2.47 -15.15
CA TYR A 162 -4.26 -2.38 -13.95
C TYR A 162 -4.87 -1.36 -12.96
N ASP A 163 -5.17 -1.84 -11.75
CA ASP A 163 -5.81 -1.07 -10.67
C ASP A 163 -5.02 -1.12 -9.34
N GLY A 164 -3.78 -1.64 -9.36
CA GLY A 164 -2.89 -1.64 -8.21
C GLY A 164 -2.31 -0.25 -7.89
N ALA A 165 -1.43 -0.19 -6.88
CA ALA A 165 -0.92 1.08 -6.33
C ALA A 165 0.13 1.78 -7.21
N ALA A 166 0.85 1.04 -8.07
CA ALA A 166 1.86 1.63 -8.96
C ALA A 166 1.27 2.60 -9.98
N SER A 167 2.05 3.62 -10.39
CA SER A 167 1.64 4.64 -11.36
C SER A 167 2.45 4.60 -12.65
N PHE A 168 3.08 3.47 -12.97
CA PHE A 168 3.92 3.27 -14.16
C PHE A 168 3.25 3.70 -15.47
N TYR A 169 1.93 3.50 -15.58
CA TYR A 169 1.14 3.92 -16.73
C TYR A 169 1.11 5.44 -16.97
N SER A 170 1.51 6.25 -15.99
CA SER A 170 1.62 7.71 -16.11
C SER A 170 2.99 8.18 -16.61
N VAL A 171 3.98 7.29 -16.66
CA VAL A 171 5.30 7.60 -17.19
C VAL A 171 5.17 7.92 -18.67
N PRO A 172 5.78 9.01 -19.19
CA PRO A 172 5.61 9.44 -20.58
C PRO A 172 6.42 8.57 -21.56
N ILE A 173 6.23 7.26 -21.53
CA ILE A 173 6.86 6.29 -22.43
C ILE A 173 6.19 6.39 -23.80
N GLN A 174 6.99 6.41 -24.87
CA GLN A 174 6.47 6.45 -26.24
C GLN A 174 5.47 5.30 -26.50
N GLY A 175 4.24 5.62 -26.89
CA GLY A 175 3.19 4.63 -27.17
C GLY A 175 2.40 4.16 -25.95
N MET A 176 2.70 4.62 -24.73
CA MET A 176 1.96 4.24 -23.51
C MET A 176 0.49 4.66 -23.58
N GLU A 177 0.25 5.90 -23.97
CA GLU A 177 -1.10 6.46 -24.05
C GLU A 177 -1.92 5.74 -25.13
N GLU A 178 -1.35 5.51 -26.30
CA GLU A 178 -1.98 4.79 -27.41
C GLU A 178 -2.25 3.32 -27.06
N TYR A 179 -1.37 2.68 -26.28
CA TYR A 179 -1.58 1.32 -25.80
C TYR A 179 -2.74 1.25 -24.81
N ARG A 180 -2.91 2.23 -23.92
CA ARG A 180 -3.99 2.18 -22.92
C ARG A 180 -5.35 2.68 -23.43
N LYS A 181 -5.35 3.53 -24.46
CA LYS A 181 -6.58 4.06 -25.08
C LYS A 181 -7.45 2.95 -25.70
N GLY A 182 -8.73 3.23 -25.87
CA GLY A 182 -9.65 2.37 -26.59
C GLY A 182 -10.02 1.07 -25.87
N MET A 183 -9.80 1.00 -24.55
CA MET A 183 -10.19 -0.12 -23.72
C MET A 183 -10.70 0.39 -22.37
N GLU A 184 -11.78 -0.20 -21.86
CA GLU A 184 -12.37 0.15 -20.56
C GLU A 184 -12.72 -1.13 -19.78
N PRO A 185 -12.60 -1.16 -18.44
CA PRO A 185 -13.05 -2.29 -17.66
C PRO A 185 -14.54 -2.57 -17.86
N LEU A 186 -14.92 -3.84 -17.97
CA LEU A 186 -16.31 -4.27 -18.13
C LEU A 186 -17.20 -3.71 -17.02
N PHE A 187 -16.69 -3.68 -15.78
CA PHE A 187 -17.34 -3.07 -14.61
C PHE A 187 -17.83 -1.65 -14.91
N LYS A 188 -16.96 -0.80 -15.46
CA LYS A 188 -17.27 0.61 -15.75
C LYS A 188 -18.28 0.73 -16.88
N LEU A 189 -18.21 -0.14 -17.88
CA LEU A 189 -19.16 -0.14 -19.00
C LEU A 189 -20.57 -0.55 -18.57
N ILE A 190 -20.70 -1.60 -17.76
CA ILE A 190 -22.02 -2.02 -17.25
C ILE A 190 -22.59 -0.94 -16.32
N LEU A 191 -21.77 -0.38 -15.43
CA LEU A 191 -22.20 0.69 -14.53
C LEU A 191 -22.71 1.92 -15.30
N ALA A 192 -21.97 2.35 -16.34
CA ALA A 192 -22.35 3.49 -17.16
C ALA A 192 -23.61 3.24 -18.03
N ALA A 193 -23.82 2.00 -18.47
CA ALA A 193 -25.00 1.62 -19.24
C ALA A 193 -26.28 1.56 -18.38
N GLY A 194 -26.13 1.31 -17.08
CA GLY A 194 -27.23 1.19 -16.15
C GLY A 194 -27.90 -0.19 -16.17
N GLU A 195 -28.67 -0.49 -15.12
CA GLU A 195 -29.33 -1.79 -14.94
C GLU A 195 -30.34 -2.12 -16.03
N ASP A 196 -31.03 -1.10 -16.55
CA ASP A 196 -32.05 -1.24 -17.58
C ASP A 196 -31.49 -1.38 -19.01
N ASN A 197 -30.15 -1.38 -19.18
CA ASN A 197 -29.52 -1.49 -20.48
C ASN A 197 -29.99 -2.73 -21.26
N LYS A 198 -30.18 -2.54 -22.58
CA LYS A 198 -30.57 -3.59 -23.54
C LYS A 198 -29.57 -3.76 -24.68
N ASP A 199 -28.46 -3.03 -24.68
CA ASP A 199 -27.36 -3.22 -25.63
C ASP A 199 -26.37 -4.27 -25.09
N PHE A 200 -26.39 -5.46 -25.69
CA PHE A 200 -25.54 -6.59 -25.34
C PHE A 200 -24.42 -6.83 -26.37
N SER A 201 -24.01 -5.78 -27.08
CA SER A 201 -22.92 -5.86 -28.06
C SER A 201 -21.55 -6.15 -27.43
N LYS A 202 -21.38 -5.83 -26.15
CA LYS A 202 -20.10 -5.93 -25.41
C LYS A 202 -20.11 -6.90 -24.24
N TRP A 203 -21.27 -7.30 -23.75
CA TRP A 203 -21.47 -8.28 -22.69
C TRP A 203 -22.83 -8.93 -22.82
N THR A 204 -23.02 -10.05 -22.15
CA THR A 204 -24.28 -10.82 -22.18
C THR A 204 -25.31 -10.31 -21.16
N GLU A 205 -26.59 -10.59 -21.41
CA GLU A 205 -27.67 -10.30 -20.46
C GLU A 205 -27.49 -11.01 -19.12
N GLU A 206 -26.91 -12.22 -19.15
CA GLU A 206 -26.56 -13.00 -17.95
C GLU A 206 -25.48 -12.30 -17.12
N GLN A 207 -24.41 -11.81 -17.77
CA GLN A 207 -23.36 -11.02 -17.11
C GLN A 207 -23.92 -9.74 -16.48
N GLN A 208 -24.80 -9.01 -17.19
CA GLN A 208 -25.41 -7.80 -16.63
C GLN A 208 -26.29 -8.12 -15.42
N THR A 209 -27.11 -9.17 -15.49
CA THR A 209 -27.99 -9.59 -14.40
C THR A 209 -27.19 -9.98 -13.16
N LYS A 210 -26.13 -10.78 -13.34
CA LYS A 210 -25.23 -11.16 -12.25
C LYS A 210 -24.49 -9.96 -11.68
N PHE A 211 -24.00 -9.06 -12.53
CA PHE A 211 -23.32 -7.83 -12.11
C PHE A 211 -24.17 -7.02 -11.14
N TRP A 212 -25.41 -6.69 -11.52
CA TRP A 212 -26.26 -5.81 -10.70
C TRP A 212 -26.73 -6.49 -9.41
N ALA A 213 -26.93 -7.80 -9.42
CA ALA A 213 -27.22 -8.56 -8.20
C ALA A 213 -26.05 -8.48 -7.21
N ASP A 214 -24.83 -8.76 -7.68
CA ASP A 214 -23.63 -8.74 -6.83
C ASP A 214 -23.24 -7.31 -6.40
N TYR A 215 -23.40 -6.33 -7.29
CA TYR A 215 -23.15 -4.91 -7.02
C TYR A 215 -24.05 -4.38 -5.89
N LYS A 216 -25.35 -4.67 -5.94
CA LYS A 216 -26.31 -4.26 -4.89
C LYS A 216 -25.98 -4.90 -3.55
N LYS A 217 -25.69 -6.20 -3.54
CA LYS A 217 -25.28 -6.92 -2.33
C LYS A 217 -24.00 -6.32 -1.72
N ALA A 218 -23.03 -5.96 -2.56
CA ALA A 218 -21.80 -5.32 -2.12
C ALA A 218 -22.04 -3.89 -1.59
N ALA A 219 -22.88 -3.11 -2.26
CA ALA A 219 -23.26 -1.76 -1.83
C ALA A 219 -23.99 -1.75 -0.49
N GLU A 220 -24.92 -2.70 -0.28
CA GLU A 220 -25.60 -2.92 1.00
C GLU A 220 -24.61 -3.26 2.12
N ALA A 221 -23.68 -4.19 1.87
CA ALA A 221 -22.66 -4.54 2.85
C ALA A 221 -21.72 -3.36 3.17
N PHE A 222 -21.34 -2.58 2.15
CA PHE A 222 -20.48 -1.40 2.31
C PHE A 222 -21.14 -0.34 3.19
N VAL A 223 -22.41 -0.02 2.92
CA VAL A 223 -23.18 0.92 3.74
C VAL A 223 -23.39 0.36 5.15
N LYS A 224 -23.63 -0.95 5.29
CA LYS A 224 -23.82 -1.57 6.59
C LYS A 224 -22.60 -1.41 7.50
N GLU A 225 -21.38 -1.52 6.97
CA GLU A 225 -20.15 -1.28 7.73
C GLU A 225 -20.05 0.18 8.22
N ILE A 226 -20.48 1.14 7.39
CA ILE A 226 -20.56 2.56 7.79
C ILE A 226 -21.58 2.75 8.92
N GLU A 227 -22.77 2.16 8.78
CA GLU A 227 -23.82 2.21 9.81
C GLU A 227 -23.33 1.62 11.14
N ASP A 228 -22.65 0.46 11.09
CA ASP A 228 -22.07 -0.19 12.28
C ASP A 228 -20.99 0.66 12.95
N SER A 229 -20.18 1.35 12.16
CA SER A 229 -19.16 2.30 12.66
C SER A 229 -19.81 3.49 13.38
N LEU A 230 -20.89 4.04 12.83
CA LEU A 230 -21.65 5.15 13.43
C LEU A 230 -22.44 4.75 14.69
N ILE A 231 -22.93 3.51 14.74
CA ILE A 231 -23.54 2.97 15.97
C ILE A 231 -22.47 2.81 17.04
N SER A 232 -21.32 2.23 16.68
CA SER A 232 -20.20 2.00 17.59
C SER A 232 -19.62 3.31 18.16
N SER A 233 -19.60 4.37 17.36
CA SER A 233 -19.17 5.71 17.81
C SER A 233 -20.24 6.46 18.63
N GLY A 234 -21.48 5.95 18.68
CA GLY A 234 -22.61 6.58 19.33
C GLY A 234 -23.24 7.75 18.54
N SER A 235 -22.85 7.92 17.27
CA SER A 235 -23.45 8.92 16.37
C SER A 235 -24.87 8.55 15.95
N ASN A 236 -25.18 7.25 15.87
CA ASN A 236 -26.49 6.72 15.51
C ASN A 236 -26.92 5.58 16.43
N LYS A 237 -28.18 5.16 16.31
CA LYS A 237 -28.75 4.01 17.02
C LYS A 237 -29.28 2.97 16.04
N GLU A 238 -29.32 1.72 16.50
CA GLU A 238 -29.99 0.65 15.77
C GLU A 238 -31.46 1.02 15.51
N GLY A 239 -31.88 0.90 14.25
CA GLY A 239 -33.23 1.27 13.80
C GLY A 239 -33.39 2.71 13.31
N ASP A 240 -32.35 3.55 13.34
CA ASP A 240 -32.35 4.84 12.64
C ASP A 240 -32.53 4.61 11.11
N SER A 241 -33.10 5.60 10.40
CA SER A 241 -33.25 5.53 8.95
C SER A 241 -31.92 5.68 8.24
N VAL A 242 -31.79 5.12 7.03
CA VAL A 242 -30.58 5.30 6.20
C VAL A 242 -30.30 6.79 5.94
N ALA A 243 -31.35 7.61 5.81
CA ALA A 243 -31.19 9.06 5.67
C ALA A 243 -30.54 9.71 6.90
N ALA A 244 -30.86 9.24 8.12
CA ALA A 244 -30.25 9.72 9.35
C ALA A 244 -28.77 9.27 9.46
N PHE A 245 -28.46 8.03 9.07
CA PHE A 245 -27.07 7.57 8.97
C PHE A 245 -26.27 8.40 7.96
N ALA A 246 -26.81 8.57 6.76
CA ALA A 246 -26.20 9.35 5.69
C ALA A 246 -25.92 10.80 6.13
N ALA A 247 -26.88 11.48 6.76
CA ALA A 247 -26.70 12.84 7.26
C ALA A 247 -25.57 12.93 8.29
N ASN A 248 -25.51 11.99 9.24
CA ASN A 248 -24.44 11.94 10.25
C ASN A 248 -23.08 11.57 9.65
N TYR A 249 -23.06 10.84 8.53
CA TYR A 249 -21.86 10.56 7.75
C TYR A 249 -21.46 11.72 6.80
N GLY A 250 -22.28 12.77 6.68
CA GLY A 250 -22.00 13.97 5.88
C GLY A 250 -22.72 14.05 4.53
N TYR A 251 -23.75 13.23 4.32
CA TYR A 251 -24.59 13.19 3.12
C TYR A 251 -26.03 13.58 3.47
N GLU A 252 -26.28 14.89 3.54
CA GLU A 252 -27.60 15.44 3.83
C GLU A 252 -28.54 15.42 2.60
N GLY A 253 -29.85 15.44 2.85
CA GLY A 253 -30.87 15.62 1.80
C GLY A 253 -31.38 14.34 1.14
N LEU A 254 -30.96 13.15 1.62
CA LEU A 254 -31.63 11.90 1.29
C LEU A 254 -33.06 11.87 1.84
N LYS A 255 -33.98 11.23 1.11
CA LYS A 255 -35.37 11.08 1.53
C LYS A 255 -35.47 10.14 2.72
N GLU A 256 -36.50 10.29 3.56
CA GLU A 256 -36.73 9.41 4.72
C GLU A 256 -36.84 7.91 4.35
N ASP A 257 -37.29 7.60 3.14
CA ASP A 257 -37.40 6.24 2.60
C ASP A 257 -36.16 5.79 1.81
N ALA A 258 -35.03 6.50 1.93
CA ALA A 258 -33.78 6.15 1.27
C ALA A 258 -33.32 4.74 1.64
N THR A 259 -32.81 4.04 0.64
CA THR A 259 -32.20 2.72 0.76
C THR A 259 -30.69 2.83 0.93
N ALA A 260 -30.03 1.73 1.32
CA ALA A 260 -28.57 1.64 1.30
C ALA A 260 -28.01 1.99 -0.10
N MET A 261 -28.70 1.59 -1.17
CA MET A 261 -28.29 1.93 -2.54
C MET A 261 -28.38 3.44 -2.82
N ASP A 262 -29.39 4.15 -2.29
CA ASP A 262 -29.48 5.60 -2.42
C ASP A 262 -28.31 6.31 -1.72
N PHE A 263 -27.97 5.84 -0.52
CA PHE A 263 -26.81 6.36 0.21
C PHE A 263 -25.50 6.05 -0.52
N PHE A 264 -25.32 4.80 -0.97
CA PHE A 264 -24.16 4.40 -1.76
C PHE A 264 -24.01 5.23 -3.04
N ASN A 265 -25.10 5.45 -3.78
CA ASN A 265 -25.09 6.28 -4.99
C ASN A 265 -24.78 7.74 -4.69
N ALA A 266 -25.22 8.29 -3.55
CA ALA A 266 -24.86 9.64 -3.12
C ALA A 266 -23.35 9.75 -2.84
N MET A 267 -22.74 8.72 -2.24
CA MET A 267 -21.28 8.63 -2.10
C MET A 267 -20.61 8.57 -3.48
N VAL A 268 -21.02 7.65 -4.35
CA VAL A 268 -20.42 7.49 -5.70
C VAL A 268 -20.51 8.78 -6.54
N ALA A 269 -21.61 9.53 -6.43
CA ALA A 269 -21.79 10.80 -7.13
C ALA A 269 -20.79 11.88 -6.70
N LYS A 270 -20.35 11.89 -5.43
CA LYS A 270 -19.32 12.81 -4.91
C LYS A 270 -17.94 12.56 -5.53
N TYR A 271 -17.69 11.34 -6.04
CA TYR A 271 -16.44 10.92 -6.67
C TYR A 271 -16.61 10.75 -8.18
N ASP A 272 -17.45 11.57 -8.82
CA ASP A 272 -17.66 11.60 -10.28
C ASP A 272 -18.02 10.23 -10.88
N GLY A 273 -18.71 9.37 -10.12
CA GLY A 273 -19.08 8.03 -10.55
C GLY A 273 -18.01 6.94 -10.31
N SER A 274 -16.86 7.29 -9.73
CA SER A 274 -15.77 6.36 -9.46
C SER A 274 -16.03 5.56 -8.18
N VAL A 275 -16.52 4.32 -8.34
CA VAL A 275 -16.71 3.38 -7.21
C VAL A 275 -15.39 3.07 -6.50
N LYS A 276 -14.27 3.01 -7.25
CA LYS A 276 -12.94 2.79 -6.69
C LYS A 276 -12.52 3.94 -5.77
N ASP A 277 -12.55 5.17 -6.27
CA ASP A 277 -12.10 6.33 -5.49
C ASP A 277 -13.03 6.58 -4.29
N MET A 278 -14.34 6.40 -4.49
CA MET A 278 -15.33 6.41 -3.41
C MET A 278 -15.00 5.37 -2.35
N SER A 279 -14.81 4.10 -2.75
CA SER A 279 -14.51 3.03 -1.80
C SER A 279 -13.21 3.29 -1.03
N SER A 280 -12.17 3.83 -1.67
CA SER A 280 -10.92 4.15 -1.00
C SER A 280 -11.06 5.28 0.03
N ALA A 281 -11.98 6.21 -0.20
CA ALA A 281 -12.15 7.39 0.65
C ALA A 281 -13.23 7.24 1.73
N GLU A 282 -14.26 6.43 1.48
CA GLU A 282 -15.46 6.34 2.32
C GLU A 282 -15.60 4.97 3.04
N SER A 283 -14.72 4.00 2.78
CA SER A 283 -14.80 2.69 3.45
C SER A 283 -14.64 2.81 4.97
N ALA A 284 -15.52 2.14 5.71
CA ALA A 284 -15.43 1.96 7.16
C ALA A 284 -14.78 0.62 7.56
N GLY A 285 -14.29 -0.15 6.59
CA GLY A 285 -13.68 -1.45 6.82
C GLY A 285 -13.21 -2.09 5.51
N THR A 286 -14.11 -2.78 4.84
CA THR A 286 -13.83 -3.60 3.66
C THR A 286 -14.00 -2.78 2.36
N PRO A 287 -13.00 -2.76 1.47
CA PRO A 287 -13.16 -2.14 0.15
C PRO A 287 -14.29 -2.78 -0.65
N PHE A 288 -15.03 -1.99 -1.44
CA PHE A 288 -16.15 -2.45 -2.26
C PHE A 288 -15.78 -3.63 -3.18
N THR A 289 -14.56 -3.62 -3.73
CA THR A 289 -14.04 -4.66 -4.62
C THR A 289 -13.90 -6.04 -3.95
N GLU A 290 -13.81 -6.07 -2.62
CA GLU A 290 -13.78 -7.32 -1.84
C GLU A 290 -15.17 -7.77 -1.42
N LEU A 291 -16.09 -6.82 -1.19
CA LEU A 291 -17.50 -7.09 -0.91
C LEU A 291 -18.23 -7.65 -2.14
N MET A 292 -17.80 -7.27 -3.34
CA MET A 292 -18.29 -7.82 -4.60
C MET A 292 -17.45 -9.04 -5.01
N GLU A 293 -17.85 -10.24 -4.58
CA GLU A 293 -17.14 -11.50 -4.86
C GLU A 293 -16.77 -11.70 -6.35
N SER A 294 -17.65 -11.24 -7.26
CA SER A 294 -17.48 -11.35 -8.71
C SER A 294 -16.70 -10.20 -9.35
N TYR A 295 -16.20 -9.22 -8.59
CA TYR A 295 -15.51 -8.03 -9.12
C TYR A 295 -14.44 -8.39 -10.14
N LYS A 296 -13.67 -9.46 -9.89
CA LYS A 296 -12.60 -9.95 -10.77
C LYS A 296 -13.09 -10.33 -12.17
N ASP A 297 -14.32 -10.83 -12.30
CA ASP A 297 -14.93 -11.20 -13.58
C ASP A 297 -15.27 -9.95 -14.42
N TYR A 298 -15.41 -8.79 -13.77
CA TYR A 298 -15.74 -7.51 -14.39
C TYR A 298 -14.56 -6.54 -14.45
N ALA A 299 -13.42 -6.89 -13.84
CA ALA A 299 -12.17 -6.14 -13.92
C ALA A 299 -11.42 -6.37 -15.26
N VAL A 300 -12.00 -7.16 -16.18
CA VAL A 300 -11.44 -7.43 -17.52
C VAL A 300 -11.74 -6.30 -18.50
N GLY A 301 -10.83 -6.08 -19.43
CA GLY A 301 -10.89 -5.00 -20.40
C GLY A 301 -11.78 -5.36 -21.59
N VAL A 302 -12.58 -4.39 -22.02
CA VAL A 302 -13.38 -4.48 -23.23
C VAL A 302 -12.93 -3.40 -24.19
N GLU A 303 -12.67 -3.80 -25.44
CA GLU A 303 -12.32 -2.84 -26.50
C GLU A 303 -13.49 -1.88 -26.75
N THR A 304 -13.19 -0.59 -26.67
CA THR A 304 -14.13 0.52 -26.90
C THR A 304 -13.73 1.39 -28.09
N GLY A 305 -12.53 1.19 -28.63
CA GLY A 305 -12.03 1.91 -29.79
C GLY A 305 -10.63 1.46 -30.20
N ASN A 306 -9.94 2.27 -30.99
CA ASN A 306 -8.60 1.97 -31.45
C ASN A 306 -7.61 1.94 -30.28
N SER A 307 -6.79 0.90 -30.25
CA SER A 307 -5.79 0.68 -29.21
C SER A 307 -4.51 0.15 -29.85
N ALA A 308 -3.34 0.70 -29.46
CA ALA A 308 -2.07 0.21 -30.00
C ALA A 308 -1.78 -1.21 -29.46
N PRO A 309 -1.20 -2.11 -30.29
CA PRO A 309 -0.90 -3.46 -29.86
C PRO A 309 0.32 -3.51 -28.92
N ASN A 310 1.16 -2.48 -28.90
CA ASN A 310 2.38 -2.42 -28.08
C ASN A 310 2.69 -0.99 -27.62
N ILE A 311 3.68 -0.87 -26.74
CA ILE A 311 4.26 0.39 -26.28
C ILE A 311 5.60 0.55 -26.99
N SER A 312 5.66 1.38 -28.02
CA SER A 312 6.83 1.55 -28.90
C SER A 312 8.13 1.92 -28.19
N GLY A 313 8.03 2.55 -27.02
CA GLY A 313 9.15 2.93 -26.18
C GLY A 313 9.71 1.79 -25.31
N ILE A 314 9.06 0.63 -25.22
CA ILE A 314 9.57 -0.55 -24.51
C ILE A 314 10.18 -1.52 -25.52
N GLN A 315 11.51 -1.57 -25.54
CA GLN A 315 12.28 -2.24 -26.58
C GLN A 315 13.12 -3.39 -26.04
N LYS A 316 12.88 -4.61 -26.53
CA LYS A 316 13.83 -5.71 -26.34
C LYS A 316 15.04 -5.47 -27.25
N THR A 317 16.19 -5.18 -26.67
CA THR A 317 17.43 -4.89 -27.44
C THR A 317 18.40 -6.07 -27.46
N GLY A 318 18.12 -7.11 -26.65
CA GLY A 318 18.89 -8.34 -26.56
C GLY A 318 18.26 -9.29 -25.52
N ASP A 319 18.90 -10.43 -25.26
CA ASP A 319 18.37 -11.43 -24.31
C ASP A 319 18.36 -10.93 -22.86
N ASN A 320 19.33 -10.06 -22.52
CA ASN A 320 19.50 -9.46 -21.20
C ASN A 320 19.52 -7.92 -21.25
N THR A 321 19.01 -7.31 -22.32
CA THR A 321 18.99 -5.84 -22.45
C THR A 321 17.63 -5.33 -22.89
N VAL A 322 17.18 -4.26 -22.22
CA VAL A 322 15.90 -3.59 -22.48
C VAL A 322 16.15 -2.10 -22.57
N ARG A 323 15.52 -1.43 -23.53
CA ARG A 323 15.48 0.03 -23.61
C ARG A 323 14.07 0.54 -23.32
N VAL A 324 13.98 1.54 -22.45
CA VAL A 324 12.76 2.34 -22.28
C VAL A 324 12.99 3.74 -22.83
N ILE A 325 12.06 4.25 -23.66
CA ILE A 325 12.13 5.58 -24.27
C ILE A 325 10.99 6.45 -23.75
N THR A 326 11.32 7.52 -23.04
CA THR A 326 10.34 8.56 -22.67
C THR A 326 10.35 9.70 -23.69
N THR A 327 9.19 10.34 -23.87
CA THR A 327 9.01 11.48 -24.79
C THR A 327 9.58 12.79 -24.27
N LYS A 328 9.91 12.85 -22.98
CA LYS A 328 10.45 14.01 -22.27
C LYS A 328 11.21 13.57 -21.02
N VAL A 329 12.03 14.48 -20.48
CA VAL A 329 12.57 14.36 -19.13
C VAL A 329 11.41 14.36 -18.13
N ASP A 330 11.40 13.37 -17.25
CA ASP A 330 10.44 13.24 -16.16
C ASP A 330 11.18 12.72 -14.92
N ALA A 331 11.11 13.50 -13.83
CA ALA A 331 11.88 13.20 -12.61
C ALA A 331 11.38 11.95 -11.88
N GLN A 332 10.13 11.53 -12.11
CA GLN A 332 9.53 10.37 -11.46
C GLN A 332 9.75 9.08 -12.26
N ALA A 333 9.97 9.18 -13.58
CA ALA A 333 10.14 8.04 -14.47
C ALA A 333 11.18 7.02 -13.97
N ILE A 334 12.34 7.47 -13.51
CA ILE A 334 13.41 6.55 -13.06
C ILE A 334 13.01 5.73 -11.84
N TYR A 335 12.18 6.28 -10.95
CA TYR A 335 11.68 5.58 -9.76
C TYR A 335 10.59 4.58 -10.11
N GLN A 336 9.75 4.89 -11.10
CA GLN A 336 8.77 3.94 -11.62
C GLN A 336 9.43 2.76 -12.36
N LEU A 337 10.68 2.93 -12.83
CA LEU A 337 11.49 1.88 -13.44
C LEU A 337 12.25 1.01 -12.42
N ALA A 338 12.27 1.38 -11.13
CA ALA A 338 12.84 0.58 -10.05
C ALA A 338 11.86 -0.50 -9.51
N MET A 339 11.04 -1.06 -10.40
CA MET A 339 9.98 -2.01 -10.08
C MET A 339 10.50 -3.43 -9.78
N ALA A 340 9.72 -4.23 -9.06
CA ALA A 340 9.97 -5.65 -8.89
C ALA A 340 9.84 -6.40 -10.23
N ILE A 341 10.82 -7.26 -10.54
CA ILE A 341 10.74 -8.12 -11.73
C ILE A 341 10.10 -9.45 -11.36
N SER A 342 9.02 -9.78 -12.08
CA SER A 342 8.22 -10.96 -11.82
C SER A 342 8.33 -11.98 -12.96
N PRO A 343 8.38 -13.28 -12.64
CA PRO A 343 8.51 -14.36 -13.61
C PRO A 343 7.30 -14.50 -14.53
N LEU A 344 7.52 -14.27 -15.82
CA LEU A 344 6.52 -14.45 -16.87
C LEU A 344 5.89 -15.85 -16.82
N HIS A 345 6.69 -16.89 -16.57
CA HIS A 345 6.22 -18.28 -16.56
C HIS A 345 5.32 -18.64 -15.37
N TYR A 346 5.21 -17.77 -14.36
CA TYR A 346 4.43 -18.02 -13.14
C TYR A 346 3.21 -17.10 -13.04
N TYR A 347 3.39 -15.81 -13.36
CA TYR A 347 2.32 -14.82 -13.31
C TYR A 347 1.58 -14.67 -14.65
N GLY A 348 2.26 -14.99 -15.76
CA GLY A 348 1.68 -14.98 -17.11
C GLY A 348 1.62 -16.38 -17.72
N ASP A 349 1.59 -16.40 -19.05
CA ASP A 349 1.60 -17.59 -19.89
C ASP A 349 2.69 -17.45 -20.96
N PRO A 350 3.75 -18.29 -20.94
CA PRO A 350 4.77 -18.32 -21.98
C PRO A 350 4.23 -18.54 -23.39
N ALA A 351 3.09 -19.23 -23.55
CA ALA A 351 2.46 -19.42 -24.87
C ALA A 351 1.81 -18.14 -25.40
N GLN A 352 1.54 -17.17 -24.51
CA GLN A 352 1.08 -15.82 -24.83
C GLN A 352 2.24 -14.83 -24.84
N TYR A 353 3.49 -15.29 -24.90
CA TYR A 353 4.64 -14.40 -25.02
C TYR A 353 5.32 -14.58 -26.39
N ASP A 354 5.30 -13.50 -27.16
CA ASP A 354 6.00 -13.35 -28.42
C ASP A 354 6.16 -11.85 -28.69
N TYR A 355 7.31 -11.32 -28.27
CA TYR A 355 7.63 -9.91 -28.39
C TYR A 355 7.50 -9.40 -29.84
N ALA A 356 7.92 -10.20 -30.83
CA ALA A 356 7.87 -9.81 -32.23
C ALA A 356 6.43 -9.72 -32.79
N ASN A 357 5.49 -10.43 -32.16
CA ASN A 357 4.08 -10.46 -32.56
C ASN A 357 3.15 -9.74 -31.55
N ASN A 358 3.69 -8.83 -30.73
CA ASN A 358 2.95 -8.02 -29.76
C ASN A 358 2.18 -8.83 -28.71
N LYS A 359 2.78 -9.93 -28.24
CA LYS A 359 2.22 -10.75 -27.17
C LYS A 359 3.15 -10.71 -25.97
N PHE A 360 2.62 -10.32 -24.81
CA PHE A 360 3.44 -9.97 -23.64
C PHE A 360 3.17 -10.83 -22.42
N GLY A 361 2.65 -12.05 -22.61
CA GLY A 361 2.46 -13.05 -21.56
C GLY A 361 1.04 -13.14 -21.00
N PHE A 362 0.11 -12.32 -21.48
CA PHE A 362 -1.30 -12.33 -21.08
C PHE A 362 -2.14 -11.60 -22.14
N PRO A 363 -3.46 -11.86 -22.24
CA PRO A 363 -4.34 -11.07 -23.07
C PRO A 363 -4.43 -9.64 -22.52
N LYS A 364 -4.17 -8.64 -23.35
CA LYS A 364 -4.31 -7.23 -22.97
C LYS A 364 -5.71 -6.96 -22.40
N GLY A 365 -5.76 -6.26 -21.26
CA GLY A 365 -6.97 -6.01 -20.50
C GLY A 365 -7.34 -7.12 -19.52
N ASP A 366 -6.64 -8.25 -19.52
CA ASP A 366 -6.93 -9.39 -18.64
C ASP A 366 -5.71 -9.76 -17.78
N LEU A 367 -5.73 -9.27 -16.54
CA LEU A 367 -4.74 -9.59 -15.52
C LEU A 367 -5.20 -10.72 -14.57
N SER A 368 -6.20 -11.52 -14.95
CA SER A 368 -6.75 -12.58 -14.10
C SER A 368 -5.68 -13.60 -13.65
N SER A 369 -4.78 -13.99 -14.54
CA SER A 369 -3.65 -14.89 -14.24
C SER A 369 -2.71 -14.30 -13.19
N VAL A 370 -2.41 -13.01 -13.28
CA VAL A 370 -1.57 -12.28 -12.33
C VAL A 370 -2.28 -12.19 -10.96
N ARG A 371 -3.57 -11.82 -10.95
CA ARG A 371 -4.39 -11.72 -9.73
C ARG A 371 -4.60 -13.06 -9.04
N ALA A 372 -4.58 -14.17 -9.77
CA ALA A 372 -4.66 -15.51 -9.18
C ALA A 372 -3.46 -15.86 -8.30
N LYS A 373 -2.35 -15.10 -8.40
CA LYS A 373 -1.12 -15.29 -7.62
C LYS A 373 -0.96 -14.32 -6.46
N THR A 374 -1.98 -13.52 -6.15
CA THR A 374 -1.86 -12.43 -5.17
C THR A 374 -1.45 -12.89 -3.77
N THR A 375 -1.75 -14.14 -3.39
CA THR A 375 -1.42 -14.69 -2.06
C THR A 375 -0.17 -15.58 -2.05
N GLN A 376 0.49 -15.77 -3.19
CA GLN A 376 1.58 -16.74 -3.38
C GLN A 376 2.70 -16.10 -4.23
N PRO A 377 3.55 -15.25 -3.64
CA PRO A 377 4.60 -14.57 -4.39
C PRO A 377 5.70 -15.53 -4.83
N LEU A 378 6.25 -15.28 -6.03
CA LEU A 378 7.45 -15.94 -6.54
C LEU A 378 8.35 -14.91 -7.19
N GLY A 379 9.64 -14.91 -6.85
CA GLY A 379 10.58 -13.93 -7.38
C GLY A 379 12.04 -14.33 -7.23
N ALA A 380 12.92 -13.39 -7.55
CA ALA A 380 14.38 -13.55 -7.49
C ALA A 380 15.00 -12.92 -6.22
N GLY A 381 14.19 -12.71 -5.18
CA GLY A 381 14.61 -12.09 -3.92
C GLY A 381 15.42 -13.01 -3.02
N ALA A 382 15.76 -12.50 -1.84
CA ALA A 382 16.60 -13.19 -0.87
C ALA A 382 15.93 -14.42 -0.25
N TYR A 383 14.59 -14.44 -0.17
CA TYR A 383 13.82 -15.51 0.43
C TYR A 383 12.78 -16.08 -0.54
N VAL A 384 12.33 -17.30 -0.23
CA VAL A 384 11.24 -17.99 -0.91
C VAL A 384 10.05 -18.04 0.04
N PHE A 385 8.90 -17.58 -0.41
CA PHE A 385 7.63 -17.73 0.31
C PHE A 385 7.26 -19.21 0.41
N GLU A 386 6.92 -19.66 1.62
CA GLU A 386 6.46 -21.03 1.85
C GLU A 386 4.96 -21.09 2.13
N LYS A 387 4.49 -20.29 3.09
CA LYS A 387 3.06 -20.24 3.45
C LYS A 387 2.73 -19.04 4.32
N TYR A 388 1.43 -18.72 4.38
CA TYR A 388 0.81 -17.85 5.38
C TYR A 388 -0.25 -18.64 6.13
N GLU A 389 -0.09 -18.83 7.43
CA GLU A 389 -0.99 -19.62 8.26
C GLU A 389 -0.99 -19.06 9.69
N ASN A 390 -2.17 -18.93 10.30
CA ASN A 390 -2.34 -18.42 11.67
C ASN A 390 -1.61 -17.07 11.92
N GLY A 391 -1.70 -16.13 10.98
CA GLY A 391 -1.07 -14.81 11.09
C GLY A 391 0.46 -14.79 10.91
N VAL A 392 1.08 -15.92 10.52
CA VAL A 392 2.53 -16.03 10.33
C VAL A 392 2.86 -16.33 8.88
N VAL A 393 3.63 -15.45 8.24
CA VAL A 393 4.30 -15.70 6.96
C VAL A 393 5.60 -16.45 7.23
N SER A 394 5.75 -17.63 6.65
CA SER A 394 6.98 -18.44 6.73
C SER A 394 7.72 -18.40 5.39
N MET A 395 9.02 -18.16 5.47
CA MET A 395 9.92 -18.06 4.32
C MET A 395 11.23 -18.80 4.61
N LYS A 396 11.87 -19.29 3.54
CA LYS A 396 13.21 -19.89 3.62
C LYS A 396 14.21 -19.14 2.74
N ALA A 397 15.49 -19.27 3.07
CA ALA A 397 16.57 -18.71 2.25
C ALA A 397 16.47 -19.18 0.79
N ASN A 398 16.56 -18.24 -0.15
CA ASN A 398 16.65 -18.55 -1.57
C ASN A 398 18.09 -18.91 -1.93
N GLU A 399 18.35 -20.20 -2.19
CA GLU A 399 19.67 -20.68 -2.60
C GLU A 399 20.11 -20.15 -3.98
N ASN A 400 19.17 -19.63 -4.79
CA ASN A 400 19.42 -19.02 -6.09
C ASN A 400 19.65 -17.49 -6.03
N TYR A 401 19.64 -16.87 -4.85
CA TYR A 401 19.76 -15.41 -4.74
C TYR A 401 21.09 -14.90 -5.33
N PHE A 402 21.04 -13.81 -6.11
CA PHE A 402 22.19 -13.34 -6.89
C PHE A 402 23.39 -12.84 -6.05
N LEU A 403 23.18 -12.57 -4.75
CA LEU A 403 24.24 -12.24 -3.78
C LEU A 403 24.67 -13.44 -2.92
N GLY A 404 24.19 -14.64 -3.25
CA GLY A 404 24.34 -15.85 -2.46
C GLY A 404 23.25 -16.00 -1.40
N ALA A 405 22.96 -17.25 -1.03
CA ALA A 405 21.90 -17.58 -0.09
C ALA A 405 22.04 -16.82 1.24
N PRO A 406 20.94 -16.31 1.83
CA PRO A 406 20.97 -15.74 3.17
C PRO A 406 21.57 -16.70 4.21
N LYS A 407 22.27 -16.12 5.18
CA LYS A 407 22.85 -16.85 6.31
C LYS A 407 21.75 -17.37 7.25
N THR A 408 20.68 -16.59 7.42
CA THR A 408 19.45 -16.95 8.12
C THR A 408 18.61 -17.84 7.21
N LYS A 409 18.49 -19.13 7.57
CA LYS A 409 17.86 -20.14 6.71
C LYS A 409 16.34 -20.12 6.71
N SER A 410 15.74 -19.64 7.80
CA SER A 410 14.30 -19.49 7.97
C SER A 410 13.98 -18.09 8.47
N LEU A 411 12.95 -17.48 7.91
CA LEU A 411 12.41 -16.17 8.29
C LEU A 411 10.91 -16.33 8.52
N LYS A 412 10.44 -15.88 9.68
CA LYS A 412 9.03 -15.74 10.00
C LYS A 412 8.70 -14.27 10.14
N VAL A 413 7.56 -13.87 9.60
CA VAL A 413 7.03 -12.52 9.75
C VAL A 413 5.62 -12.61 10.29
N ASN A 414 5.34 -11.94 11.40
CA ASN A 414 4.04 -12.02 12.05
C ASN A 414 3.60 -10.67 12.64
N TYR A 415 2.30 -10.53 12.79
CA TYR A 415 1.71 -9.40 13.48
C TYR A 415 2.08 -9.43 14.97
N VAL A 416 2.51 -8.27 15.48
CA VAL A 416 2.58 -7.98 16.92
C VAL A 416 2.08 -6.55 17.13
N ALA A 417 1.14 -6.39 18.06
CA ALA A 417 0.60 -5.10 18.43
C ALA A 417 1.72 -4.16 18.91
N GLN A 418 1.64 -2.88 18.53
CA GLN A 418 2.68 -1.88 18.82
C GLN A 418 3.15 -1.86 20.29
N PRO A 419 2.25 -1.91 21.31
CA PRO A 419 2.68 -1.90 22.72
C PRO A 419 3.52 -3.11 23.14
N ASP A 420 3.38 -4.25 22.45
CA ASP A 420 4.00 -5.52 22.83
C ASP A 420 5.33 -5.78 22.12
N ARG A 421 5.66 -5.04 21.05
CA ARG A 421 6.83 -5.27 20.19
C ARG A 421 8.16 -5.30 20.94
N VAL A 422 8.38 -4.33 21.83
CA VAL A 422 9.63 -4.26 22.62
C VAL A 422 9.72 -5.46 23.55
N ASN A 423 8.62 -5.85 24.19
CA ASN A 423 8.58 -7.00 25.07
C ASN A 423 8.77 -8.32 24.30
N ALA A 424 8.26 -8.42 23.08
CA ALA A 424 8.48 -9.58 22.21
C ALA A 424 9.97 -9.80 21.93
N VAL A 425 10.73 -8.72 21.68
CA VAL A 425 12.20 -8.80 21.54
C VAL A 425 12.87 -9.20 22.85
N LEU A 426 12.48 -8.61 23.98
CA LEU A 426 13.08 -8.91 25.29
C LEU A 426 12.88 -10.35 25.75
N THR A 427 11.73 -10.93 25.41
CA THR A 427 11.37 -12.31 25.76
C THR A 427 11.85 -13.33 24.73
N GLY A 428 12.35 -12.88 23.57
CA GLY A 428 12.83 -13.74 22.49
C GLY A 428 11.71 -14.43 21.69
N THR A 429 10.50 -13.85 21.69
CA THR A 429 9.42 -14.27 20.79
C THR A 429 9.50 -13.58 19.42
N ALA A 430 10.19 -12.44 19.34
CA ALA A 430 10.62 -11.80 18.11
C ALA A 430 12.12 -11.46 18.18
N ASP A 431 12.80 -11.40 17.04
CA ASP A 431 14.21 -11.02 16.97
C ASP A 431 14.39 -9.58 16.44
N VAL A 432 13.50 -9.17 15.54
CA VAL A 432 13.52 -7.85 14.89
C VAL A 432 12.12 -7.27 14.95
N THR A 433 12.02 -5.96 15.16
CA THR A 433 10.76 -5.24 15.06
C THR A 433 10.99 -3.76 14.72
N ASN A 434 9.95 -3.09 14.24
CA ASN A 434 9.94 -1.65 13.97
C ASN A 434 8.82 -0.99 14.81
N PRO A 435 9.11 -0.59 16.06
CA PRO A 435 8.13 0.03 16.92
C PRO A 435 8.01 1.54 16.62
N SER A 436 6.87 2.13 16.94
CA SER A 436 6.75 3.60 16.99
C SER A 436 7.78 4.20 17.95
N TYR A 437 8.39 5.32 17.56
CA TYR A 437 9.35 6.01 18.42
C TYR A 437 8.59 6.96 19.37
N THR A 438 8.14 6.45 20.53
CA THR A 438 7.56 7.27 21.60
C THR A 438 8.50 7.35 22.81
N ASN A 439 8.31 8.35 23.66
CA ASN A 439 9.07 8.48 24.92
C ASN A 439 8.96 7.22 25.80
N GLU A 440 7.77 6.63 25.90
CA GLU A 440 7.53 5.41 26.68
C GLU A 440 8.31 4.22 26.14
N ILE A 441 8.32 4.05 24.82
CA ILE A 441 9.05 2.97 24.15
C ILE A 441 10.57 3.19 24.29
N ALA A 442 11.03 4.43 24.11
CA ALA A 442 12.43 4.77 24.28
C ALA A 442 12.92 4.51 25.72
N ASP A 443 12.13 4.89 26.72
CA ASP A 443 12.46 4.64 28.13
C ASP A 443 12.42 3.15 28.48
N ALA A 444 11.49 2.38 27.91
CA ALA A 444 11.45 0.92 28.07
C ALA A 444 12.74 0.26 27.53
N ILE A 445 13.20 0.68 26.34
CA ILE A 445 14.43 0.17 25.73
C ILE A 445 15.66 0.57 26.57
N LYS A 446 15.77 1.85 26.97
CA LYS A 446 16.85 2.33 27.84
C LYS A 446 16.93 1.56 29.15
N LYS A 447 15.78 1.30 29.78
CA LYS A 447 15.68 0.53 31.03
C LYS A 447 16.09 -0.93 30.85
N ALA A 448 15.83 -1.51 29.69
CA ALA A 448 16.24 -2.87 29.39
C ALA A 448 17.75 -3.00 29.18
N ASN A 449 18.37 -2.01 28.54
CA ASN A 449 19.80 -2.01 28.30
C ASN A 449 20.61 -1.65 29.55
N SER A 450 21.69 -2.38 29.79
CA SER A 450 22.55 -2.20 30.97
C SER A 450 23.26 -0.84 30.99
N ASN A 451 23.41 -0.18 29.84
CA ASN A 451 24.02 1.14 29.71
C ASN A 451 23.03 2.30 29.89
N GLY A 452 21.73 2.05 30.02
CA GLY A 452 20.71 3.10 30.11
C GLY A 452 20.46 3.86 28.80
N GLU A 453 20.99 3.37 27.67
CA GLU A 453 20.90 4.03 26.37
C GLU A 453 19.92 3.32 25.43
N ILE A 454 19.50 4.02 24.37
CA ILE A 454 18.52 3.50 23.40
C ILE A 454 19.05 2.31 22.60
N SER A 455 20.37 2.10 22.57
CA SER A 455 21.00 0.93 21.96
C SER A 455 22.05 0.37 22.91
N GLY A 456 22.04 -0.94 23.12
CA GLY A 456 22.88 -1.59 24.12
C GLY A 456 22.98 -3.10 23.95
N ASP A 457 23.21 -3.79 25.08
CA ASP A 457 23.50 -5.22 25.16
C ASP A 457 22.26 -6.12 25.08
N LYS A 458 21.06 -5.58 25.38
CA LYS A 458 19.79 -6.33 25.31
C LYS A 458 19.04 -6.04 24.03
N ILE A 459 18.93 -4.77 23.67
CA ILE A 459 18.28 -4.31 22.45
C ILE A 459 19.28 -3.43 21.71
N TYR A 460 19.64 -3.88 20.52
CA TYR A 460 20.32 -3.06 19.55
C TYR A 460 19.28 -2.25 18.77
N THR A 461 19.45 -0.92 18.74
CA THR A 461 18.54 -0.02 18.03
C THR A 461 19.30 0.71 16.94
N SER A 462 18.72 0.76 15.74
CA SER A 462 19.18 1.60 14.64
C SER A 462 18.12 2.63 14.33
N ALA A 463 18.33 3.88 14.75
CA ALA A 463 17.47 4.99 14.34
C ALA A 463 17.75 5.34 12.87
N VAL A 464 16.67 5.52 12.11
CA VAL A 464 16.73 5.96 10.71
C VAL A 464 15.93 7.25 10.58
N ASP A 465 16.44 8.20 9.82
CA ASP A 465 15.69 9.41 9.48
C ASP A 465 14.52 9.00 8.59
N ALA A 466 13.29 9.19 9.08
CA ALA A 466 12.10 8.91 8.30
C ALA A 466 11.83 10.07 7.34
N LEU A 467 11.57 9.77 6.05
CA LEU A 467 11.04 10.74 5.08
C LEU A 467 9.54 10.99 5.29
N GLY A 468 9.09 11.02 6.55
CA GLY A 468 7.74 11.29 6.97
C GLY A 468 7.62 12.64 7.65
N TYR A 469 6.43 13.24 7.63
CA TYR A 469 6.12 14.44 8.38
C TYR A 469 4.81 14.26 9.15
N GLY A 470 4.79 14.68 10.41
CA GLY A 470 3.55 14.84 11.16
C GLY A 470 2.82 16.10 10.69
N TYR A 471 1.49 16.02 10.55
CA TYR A 471 0.66 17.18 10.19
C TYR A 471 -0.61 17.24 11.03
N ILE A 472 -1.17 18.45 11.14
CA ILE A 472 -2.51 18.68 11.68
C ILE A 472 -3.39 19.04 10.49
N GLY A 473 -4.30 18.13 10.12
CA GLY A 473 -5.31 18.40 9.11
C GLY A 473 -6.38 19.35 9.67
N ILE A 474 -6.67 20.44 8.95
CA ILE A 474 -7.79 21.33 9.29
C ILE A 474 -8.85 21.20 8.20
N ASN A 475 -9.98 20.56 8.53
CA ASN A 475 -11.08 20.39 7.60
C ASN A 475 -11.62 21.77 7.18
N ALA A 476 -11.55 22.06 5.88
CA ALA A 476 -11.88 23.37 5.33
C ALA A 476 -13.38 23.70 5.43
N HIS A 477 -14.25 22.69 5.42
CA HIS A 477 -15.70 22.85 5.57
C HIS A 477 -16.07 23.19 7.01
N ASN A 478 -15.57 22.42 7.98
CA ASN A 478 -15.90 22.59 9.39
C ASN A 478 -15.28 23.85 10.00
N VAL A 479 -14.06 24.22 9.57
CA VAL A 479 -13.38 25.44 10.01
C VAL A 479 -13.52 26.51 8.93
N SER A 480 -14.76 27.00 8.81
CA SER A 480 -15.14 28.05 7.87
C SER A 480 -16.00 29.12 8.55
N VAL A 481 -16.02 30.31 7.96
CA VAL A 481 -16.91 31.40 8.31
C VAL A 481 -18.10 31.34 7.36
N ASN A 482 -19.31 31.32 7.92
CA ASN A 482 -20.59 31.28 7.19
C ASN A 482 -20.72 30.12 6.19
N ASN A 483 -20.11 28.95 6.47
CA ASN A 483 -20.11 27.79 5.58
C ASN A 483 -19.50 28.06 4.18
N GLU A 484 -18.63 29.06 4.06
CA GLU A 484 -17.92 29.38 2.82
C GLU A 484 -16.43 29.00 2.94
N PRO A 485 -16.04 27.74 2.68
CA PRO A 485 -14.68 27.24 2.94
C PRO A 485 -13.59 27.97 2.14
N GLY A 486 -13.94 28.47 0.95
CA GLY A 486 -13.05 29.20 0.04
C GLY A 486 -12.93 30.70 0.28
N SER A 487 -13.72 31.27 1.21
CA SER A 487 -13.69 32.72 1.48
C SER A 487 -12.39 33.13 2.16
N GLU A 488 -11.98 34.39 1.97
CA GLU A 488 -10.79 34.94 2.63
C GLU A 488 -10.93 34.91 4.16
N ALA A 489 -12.15 35.09 4.69
CA ALA A 489 -12.40 34.97 6.13
C ALA A 489 -12.11 33.55 6.65
N SER A 490 -12.56 32.51 5.95
CA SER A 490 -12.30 31.11 6.29
C SER A 490 -10.81 30.74 6.18
N LYS A 491 -10.14 31.20 5.12
CA LYS A 491 -8.68 31.02 4.97
C LYS A 491 -7.92 31.69 6.12
N ASN A 492 -8.31 32.92 6.48
CA ASN A 492 -7.70 33.66 7.59
C ASN A 492 -7.93 32.98 8.94
N LEU A 493 -9.12 32.43 9.19
CA LEU A 493 -9.41 31.65 10.40
C LEU A 493 -8.49 30.43 10.52
N ARG A 494 -8.39 29.61 9.46
CA ARG A 494 -7.50 28.43 9.46
C ARG A 494 -6.03 28.83 9.60
N ARG A 495 -5.61 29.91 8.94
CA ARG A 495 -4.25 30.47 9.09
C ARG A 495 -3.97 30.92 10.52
N ALA A 496 -4.94 31.54 11.20
CA ALA A 496 -4.79 31.94 12.59
C ALA A 496 -4.55 30.72 13.49
N PHE A 497 -5.35 29.65 13.35
CA PHE A 497 -5.12 28.40 14.09
C PHE A 497 -3.77 27.78 13.78
N ALA A 498 -3.41 27.63 12.50
CA ALA A 498 -2.13 27.09 12.08
C ALA A 498 -0.94 27.91 12.65
N THR A 499 -1.09 29.23 12.73
CA THR A 499 -0.08 30.12 13.34
C THR A 499 0.06 29.83 14.83
N ILE A 500 -1.05 29.71 15.56
CA ILE A 500 -1.03 29.38 16.99
C ILE A 500 -0.37 28.02 17.23
N PHE A 501 -0.78 26.98 16.49
CA PHE A 501 -0.21 25.64 16.62
C PHE A 501 1.28 25.59 16.24
N SER A 502 1.70 26.41 15.27
CA SER A 502 3.11 26.45 14.86
C SER A 502 4.08 26.85 15.98
N VAL A 503 3.62 27.68 16.93
CA VAL A 503 4.43 28.12 18.09
C VAL A 503 4.67 27.00 19.09
N TYR A 504 3.81 25.96 19.09
CA TYR A 504 3.88 24.84 20.02
C TYR A 504 4.40 23.54 19.37
N ARG A 505 5.02 23.62 18.19
CA ARG A 505 5.58 22.45 17.50
C ARG A 505 6.60 21.73 18.37
N ASP A 506 7.52 22.46 19.00
CA ASP A 506 8.56 21.85 19.86
C ASP A 506 7.95 21.08 21.03
N LEU A 507 6.90 21.64 21.65
CA LEU A 507 6.20 20.98 22.73
C LEU A 507 5.51 19.71 22.23
N ALA A 508 4.78 19.78 21.11
CA ALA A 508 4.09 18.64 20.52
C ALA A 508 5.07 17.52 20.13
N VAL A 509 6.19 17.88 19.50
CA VAL A 509 7.27 16.94 19.17
C VAL A 509 7.80 16.31 20.45
N SER A 510 8.19 17.10 21.45
CA SER A 510 8.77 16.57 22.70
C SER A 510 7.81 15.75 23.57
N SER A 511 6.50 15.94 23.41
CA SER A 511 5.51 15.14 24.12
C SER A 511 5.24 13.79 23.45
N TYR A 512 5.53 13.70 22.15
CA TYR A 512 5.19 12.54 21.33
C TYR A 512 6.43 11.67 21.02
N TYR A 513 7.53 12.31 20.66
CA TYR A 513 8.87 11.76 20.39
C TYR A 513 9.83 12.12 21.53
#